data_AF-A0A961PAA2-F1
#
_entry.id   AF-A0A961PAA2-F1
#
_cell.length_a   1.000
_cell.length_b   1.000
_cell.length_c   1.000
_cell.angle_alpha   90.00
_cell.angle_beta   90.00
_cell.angle_gamma   90.00
#
_symmetry.space_group_name_H-M   'P 1'
#
loop_
_entity.id
_entity.type
_entity.pdbx_description
1 polymer ?
#
loop_
_entity_poly.entity_id
_entity_poly.type
_entity_poly.pdbx_seq_one_letter_code
_entity_poly.pdbx_strand_id
1 'polypeptide(L)'
;MTAPLTDHLGHYEGTGTWRDTTGTHHAYGVRLTLEARGEALGLSFRHVFHEEAGQPDVTLDLTLMPTAPGLLAFDLGGLPGRGHWDGATGVLAYQVPIPGNLVEATYLFDGGTARVAGSSEKNAAGHHIMWTETLTRA
;
A
#
# COMPACT_ATOMS: atom_id res chain seq x y z
N MET A 1 7.51 15.71 17.89
CA MET A 1 8.13 14.38 17.99
C MET A 1 7.13 13.39 17.44
N THR A 2 7.37 12.83 16.26
CA THR A 2 6.51 11.79 15.66
C THR A 2 6.80 10.48 16.41
N ALA A 3 5.77 9.85 16.97
CA ALA A 3 5.92 8.55 17.63
C ALA A 3 6.56 7.53 16.66
N PRO A 4 7.42 6.63 17.18
CA PRO A 4 8.18 5.74 16.33
C PRO A 4 7.25 4.75 15.66
N LEU A 5 7.50 4.58 14.37
CA LEU A 5 6.84 3.66 13.45
C LEU A 5 6.88 2.18 13.92
N THR A 6 7.59 1.90 15.02
CA THR A 6 7.82 0.62 15.66
C THR A 6 6.56 -0.13 16.05
N ASP A 7 5.53 0.57 16.54
CA ASP A 7 4.33 -0.09 17.08
C ASP A 7 3.51 -0.78 15.98
N HIS A 8 3.70 -0.34 14.73
CA HIS A 8 3.01 -0.86 13.55
C HIS A 8 3.86 -1.83 12.72
N LEU A 9 5.10 -2.12 13.11
CA LEU A 9 5.94 -3.11 12.44
C LEU A 9 5.39 -4.53 12.63
N GLY A 10 5.52 -5.34 11.59
CA GLY A 10 5.11 -6.74 11.62
C GLY A 10 4.59 -7.24 10.28
N HIS A 11 4.10 -8.47 10.31
CA HIS A 11 3.46 -9.13 9.17
C HIS A 11 1.96 -9.03 9.34
N TYR A 12 1.27 -8.76 8.25
CA TYR A 12 -0.17 -8.61 8.18
C TYR A 12 -0.70 -9.47 7.05
N GLU A 13 -1.82 -10.15 7.28
CA GLU A 13 -2.51 -10.93 6.26
C GLU A 13 -3.99 -10.59 6.24
N GLY A 14 -4.60 -10.67 5.08
CA GLY A 14 -6.02 -10.37 4.93
C GLY A 14 -6.51 -10.48 3.50
N THR A 15 -7.58 -9.75 3.23
CA THR A 15 -8.27 -9.77 1.93
C THR A 15 -8.56 -8.37 1.46
N GLY A 16 -8.55 -8.21 0.14
CA GLY A 16 -8.96 -7.00 -0.54
C GLY A 16 -10.05 -7.25 -1.57
N THR A 17 -10.66 -6.17 -2.01
CA THR A 17 -11.57 -6.16 -3.16
C THR A 17 -11.29 -4.92 -3.96
N TRP A 18 -11.06 -5.08 -5.26
CA TRP A 18 -10.99 -3.97 -6.20
C TRP A 18 -12.30 -3.88 -6.97
N ARG A 19 -12.62 -2.69 -7.44
CA ARG A 19 -13.73 -2.42 -8.37
C ARG A 19 -13.34 -1.36 -9.39
N ASP A 20 -13.87 -1.48 -10.60
CA ASP A 20 -13.65 -0.52 -11.67
C ASP A 20 -14.89 0.32 -12.00
N THR A 21 -14.74 1.27 -12.90
CA THR A 21 -15.82 2.16 -13.37
C THR A 21 -16.97 1.46 -14.09
N THR A 22 -16.81 0.19 -14.49
CA THR A 22 -17.87 -0.60 -15.13
C THR A 22 -18.70 -1.40 -14.11
N GLY A 23 -18.29 -1.42 -12.85
CA GLY A 23 -18.89 -2.23 -11.79
C GLY A 23 -18.29 -3.63 -11.66
N THR A 24 -17.29 -3.96 -12.49
CA THR A 24 -16.51 -5.18 -12.32
C THR A 24 -15.75 -5.11 -11.00
N HIS A 25 -15.74 -6.21 -10.25
CA HIS A 25 -15.03 -6.31 -8.99
C HIS A 25 -14.52 -7.73 -8.76
N HIS A 26 -13.39 -7.86 -8.10
CA HIS A 26 -12.80 -9.15 -7.73
C HIS A 26 -12.13 -9.08 -6.36
N ALA A 27 -12.25 -10.15 -5.61
CA ALA A 27 -11.56 -10.37 -4.35
C ALA A 27 -10.16 -10.95 -4.56
N TYR A 28 -9.25 -10.61 -3.63
CA TYR A 28 -7.87 -11.08 -3.64
C TYR A 28 -7.33 -11.22 -2.22
N GLY A 29 -6.30 -12.06 -2.05
CA GLY A 29 -5.57 -12.19 -0.79
C GLY A 29 -4.45 -11.15 -0.71
N VAL A 30 -4.15 -10.67 0.48
CA VAL A 30 -3.08 -9.68 0.71
C VAL A 30 -2.17 -10.14 1.82
N ARG A 31 -0.86 -10.02 1.58
CA ARG A 31 0.17 -10.09 2.61
C ARG A 31 0.94 -8.79 2.61
N LEU A 32 1.16 -8.22 3.78
CA LEU A 32 1.89 -6.97 3.98
C LEU A 32 2.95 -7.18 5.06
N THR A 33 4.11 -6.60 4.85
CA THR A 33 5.19 -6.53 5.84
C THR A 33 5.58 -5.07 6.04
N LEU A 34 5.58 -4.64 7.29
CA LEU A 34 6.21 -3.39 7.73
C LEU A 34 7.43 -3.72 8.57
N GLU A 35 8.59 -3.22 8.17
CA GLU A 35 9.85 -3.46 8.87
C GLU A 35 10.72 -2.20 8.97
N ALA A 36 11.58 -2.16 9.98
CA ALA A 36 12.59 -1.11 10.08
C ALA A 36 13.75 -1.43 9.13
N ARG A 37 14.16 -0.46 8.31
CA ARG A 37 15.33 -0.53 7.42
C ARG A 37 16.30 0.60 7.75
N GLY A 38 16.96 0.48 8.91
CA GLY A 38 17.77 1.56 9.45
C GLY A 38 16.90 2.77 9.81
N GLU A 39 17.16 3.91 9.17
CA GLU A 39 16.33 5.13 9.31
C GLU A 39 15.07 5.12 8.43
N ALA A 40 14.96 4.14 7.52
CA ALA A 40 13.84 4.02 6.60
C ALA A 40 12.77 3.04 7.11
N LEU A 41 11.58 3.15 6.55
CA LEU A 41 10.53 2.14 6.67
C LEU A 41 10.53 1.23 5.43
N GLY A 42 10.65 -0.07 5.64
CA GLY A 42 10.35 -1.08 4.62
C GLY A 42 8.86 -1.38 4.57
N LEU A 43 8.23 -1.17 3.43
CA LEU A 43 6.85 -1.59 3.16
C LEU A 43 6.86 -2.55 1.99
N SER A 44 6.43 -3.78 2.22
CA SER A 44 6.33 -4.78 1.15
C SER A 44 4.96 -5.43 1.17
N PHE A 45 4.36 -5.64 0.00
CA PHE A 45 3.11 -6.40 -0.09
C PHE A 45 3.10 -7.39 -1.25
N ARG A 46 2.21 -8.37 -1.15
CA ARG A 46 1.85 -9.32 -2.20
C ARG A 46 0.34 -9.45 -2.29
N HIS A 47 -0.23 -9.14 -3.45
CA HIS A 47 -1.62 -9.41 -3.81
C HIS A 47 -1.70 -10.73 -4.57
N VAL A 48 -2.64 -11.59 -4.16
CA VAL A 48 -2.87 -12.92 -4.73
C VAL A 48 -4.27 -12.95 -5.34
N PHE A 49 -4.33 -12.83 -6.67
CA PHE A 49 -5.58 -12.72 -7.43
C PHE A 49 -6.20 -14.10 -7.71
N HIS A 50 -6.99 -14.61 -6.78
CA HIS A 50 -7.62 -15.93 -6.90
C HIS A 50 -8.94 -15.91 -7.69
N GLU A 51 -9.60 -14.76 -7.83
CA GLU A 51 -10.82 -14.61 -8.66
C GLU A 51 -10.53 -14.18 -10.12
N GLU A 52 -9.29 -13.83 -10.44
CA GLU A 52 -8.84 -13.47 -11.79
C GLU A 52 -7.85 -14.52 -12.30
N ALA A 53 -8.38 -15.66 -12.77
CA ALA A 53 -7.57 -16.78 -13.20
C ALA A 53 -6.55 -16.38 -14.29
N GLY A 54 -5.27 -16.64 -14.04
CA GLY A 54 -4.17 -16.31 -14.94
C GLY A 54 -3.56 -14.92 -14.74
N GLN A 55 -4.12 -14.09 -13.87
CA GLN A 55 -3.51 -12.82 -13.49
C GLN A 55 -2.31 -13.08 -12.54
N PRO A 56 -1.10 -12.55 -12.86
CA PRO A 56 0.03 -12.70 -11.97
C PRO A 56 -0.19 -11.94 -10.65
N ASP A 57 0.35 -12.50 -9.57
CA ASP A 57 0.46 -11.81 -8.29
C ASP A 57 1.19 -10.47 -8.46
N VAL A 58 0.71 -9.45 -7.78
CA VAL A 58 1.38 -8.15 -7.72
C VAL A 58 2.20 -8.11 -6.44
N THR A 59 3.50 -7.86 -6.58
CA THR A 59 4.42 -7.65 -5.47
C THR A 59 5.00 -6.24 -5.52
N LEU A 60 5.04 -5.57 -4.37
CA LEU A 60 5.73 -4.30 -4.22
C LEU A 60 6.66 -4.38 -3.02
N ASP A 61 7.84 -3.78 -3.14
CA ASP A 61 8.77 -3.56 -2.03
C ASP A 61 9.30 -2.13 -2.10
N LEU A 62 8.95 -1.32 -1.10
CA LEU A 62 9.32 0.08 -0.99
C LEU A 62 10.23 0.29 0.22
N THR A 63 11.26 1.10 0.02
CA THR A 63 12.03 1.70 1.12
C THR A 63 11.64 3.17 1.21
N LEU A 64 10.86 3.50 2.24
CA LEU A 64 10.32 4.83 2.50
C LEU A 64 11.31 5.62 3.38
N MET A 65 12.02 6.55 2.76
CA MET A 65 13.03 7.41 3.39
C MET A 65 12.39 8.68 3.99
N PRO A 66 12.62 8.98 5.27
CA PRO A 66 12.22 10.27 5.85
C PRO A 66 12.98 11.44 5.20
N THR A 67 12.25 12.49 4.81
CA THR A 67 12.85 13.73 4.25
C THR A 67 12.59 14.95 5.12
N ALA A 68 11.51 14.92 5.90
CA ALA A 68 11.16 15.90 6.92
C ALA A 68 10.23 15.21 7.95
N PRO A 69 9.89 15.84 9.08
CA PRO A 69 8.93 15.26 10.04
C PRO A 69 7.63 14.83 9.36
N GLY A 70 7.37 13.52 9.34
CA GLY A 70 6.19 12.92 8.74
C GLY A 70 6.19 12.85 7.21
N LEU A 71 7.19 13.38 6.50
CA LEU A 71 7.28 13.31 5.03
C LEU A 71 8.24 12.20 4.60
N LEU A 72 7.81 11.42 3.61
CA LEU A 72 8.52 10.25 3.09
C LEU A 72 8.78 10.41 1.58
N ALA A 73 9.91 9.89 1.12
CA ALA A 73 10.25 9.73 -0.29
C ALA A 73 10.71 8.29 -0.55
N PHE A 74 10.55 7.83 -1.78
CA PHE A 74 11.05 6.52 -2.21
C PHE A 74 11.37 6.53 -3.71
N ASP A 75 12.12 5.54 -4.15
CA ASP A 75 12.35 5.25 -5.57
C ASP A 75 11.76 3.87 -5.89
N LEU A 76 10.96 3.80 -6.95
CA LEU A 76 10.44 2.56 -7.50
C LEU A 76 10.99 2.36 -8.91
N GLY A 77 12.19 1.79 -9.02
CA GLY A 77 12.81 1.50 -10.31
C GLY A 77 13.04 2.74 -11.16
N GLY A 78 13.53 3.82 -10.54
CA GLY A 78 13.74 5.13 -11.18
C GLY A 78 12.51 6.04 -11.21
N LEU A 79 11.38 5.60 -10.62
CA LEU A 79 10.18 6.42 -10.45
C LEU A 79 10.18 7.05 -9.04
N PRO A 80 10.37 8.37 -8.91
CA PRO A 80 10.37 9.04 -7.62
C PRO A 80 8.95 9.11 -7.06
N GLY A 81 8.76 8.53 -5.89
CA GLY A 81 7.51 8.54 -5.15
C GLY A 81 7.57 9.40 -3.91
N ARG A 82 6.40 9.74 -3.40
CA ARG A 82 6.23 10.55 -2.18
C ARG A 82 5.15 9.96 -1.29
N GLY A 83 5.29 10.18 0.01
CA GLY A 83 4.31 9.76 0.99
C GLY A 83 4.42 10.56 2.27
N HIS A 84 3.60 10.16 3.24
CA HIS A 84 3.66 10.70 4.59
C HIS A 84 3.26 9.65 5.62
N TRP A 85 3.78 9.84 6.83
CA TRP A 85 3.44 9.07 8.03
C TRP A 85 2.97 10.02 9.13
N ASP A 86 1.76 9.80 9.61
CA ASP A 86 1.26 10.39 10.85
C ASP A 86 1.18 9.32 11.95
N GLY A 87 2.21 9.27 12.78
CA GLY A 87 2.29 8.34 13.90
C GLY A 87 1.28 8.61 15.02
N ALA A 88 0.62 9.77 15.05
CA ALA A 88 -0.43 10.02 16.04
C ALA A 88 -1.76 9.35 15.67
N THR A 89 -2.01 9.20 14.36
CA THR A 89 -3.24 8.62 13.81
C THR A 89 -3.03 7.24 13.19
N GLY A 90 -1.78 6.77 13.07
CA GLY A 90 -1.43 5.51 12.44
C GLY A 90 -1.63 5.54 10.92
N VAL A 91 -1.57 6.72 10.29
CA VAL A 91 -1.83 6.88 8.86
C VAL A 91 -0.52 6.87 8.07
N LEU A 92 -0.41 5.94 7.13
CA LEU A 92 0.64 5.92 6.11
C LEU A 92 -0.02 6.09 4.74
N ALA A 93 0.38 7.09 3.97
CA ALA A 93 -0.09 7.23 2.60
C ALA A 93 1.06 7.51 1.64
N TYR A 94 0.93 7.02 0.41
CA TYR A 94 1.89 7.28 -0.65
C TYR A 94 1.24 7.33 -2.02
N GLN A 95 1.95 7.98 -2.94
CA GLN A 95 1.61 8.11 -4.35
C GLN A 95 2.78 7.61 -5.19
N VAL A 96 2.49 6.72 -6.14
CA VAL A 96 3.43 6.23 -7.14
C VAL A 96 3.03 6.85 -8.50
N PRO A 97 3.82 7.79 -9.04
CA PRO A 97 3.55 8.37 -10.34
C PRO A 97 4.09 7.43 -11.43
N ILE A 98 3.32 6.40 -11.79
CA ILE A 98 3.65 5.55 -12.93
C ILE A 98 3.36 6.38 -14.20
N PRO A 99 4.22 6.35 -15.25
CA PRO A 99 3.98 7.10 -16.48
C PRO A 99 2.59 6.83 -17.07
N GLY A 100 1.74 7.86 -17.07
CA GLY A 100 0.36 7.79 -17.54
C GLY A 100 -0.59 6.97 -16.64
N ASN A 101 -0.23 6.73 -15.39
CA ASN A 101 -1.07 6.09 -14.39
C ASN A 101 -0.65 6.49 -12.96
N LEU A 102 -1.42 7.33 -12.28
CA LEU A 102 -1.21 7.59 -10.86
C LEU A 102 -1.80 6.46 -10.01
N VAL A 103 -0.99 5.90 -9.11
CA VAL A 103 -1.41 4.92 -8.10
C VAL A 103 -1.27 5.54 -6.72
N GLU A 104 -2.28 5.42 -5.88
CA GLU A 104 -2.30 5.96 -4.53
C GLU A 104 -2.78 4.90 -3.55
N ALA A 105 -2.18 4.87 -2.36
CA ALA A 105 -2.60 3.99 -1.27
C ALA A 105 -2.51 4.71 0.06
N THR A 106 -3.50 4.47 0.92
CA THR A 106 -3.56 4.93 2.30
C THR A 106 -3.83 3.74 3.20
N TYR A 107 -3.01 3.60 4.23
CA TYR A 107 -3.10 2.60 5.27
C TYR A 107 -3.47 3.31 6.56
N LEU A 108 -4.45 2.76 7.27
CA LEU A 108 -4.80 3.12 8.63
C LEU A 108 -4.47 1.93 9.52
N PHE A 109 -3.46 2.09 10.37
CA PHE A 109 -3.07 1.08 11.35
C PHE A 109 -3.74 1.36 12.69
N ASP A 110 -4.46 0.37 13.22
CA ASP A 110 -5.18 0.46 14.50
C ASP A 110 -5.16 -0.89 15.21
N GLY A 111 -4.50 -0.95 16.38
CA GLY A 111 -4.62 -2.11 17.29
C GLY A 111 -4.27 -3.47 16.66
N GLY A 112 -3.29 -3.53 15.75
CA GLY A 112 -2.92 -4.76 15.04
C GLY A 112 -3.75 -5.05 13.79
N THR A 113 -4.69 -4.17 13.42
CA THR A 113 -5.38 -4.18 12.14
C THR A 113 -4.73 -3.15 11.20
N ALA A 114 -4.70 -3.45 9.91
CA ALA A 114 -4.42 -2.49 8.85
C ALA A 114 -5.62 -2.42 7.91
N ARG A 115 -6.20 -1.22 7.74
CA ARG A 115 -7.21 -0.96 6.71
C ARG A 115 -6.56 -0.18 5.59
N VAL A 116 -6.71 -0.65 4.36
CA VAL A 116 -6.10 -0.02 3.19
C VAL A 116 -7.20 0.46 2.27
N ALA A 117 -7.02 1.65 1.72
CA ALA A 117 -7.78 2.13 0.58
C ALA A 117 -6.79 2.64 -0.46
N GLY A 118 -7.05 2.35 -1.73
CA GLY A 118 -6.24 2.86 -2.81
C GLY A 118 -6.99 2.98 -4.11
N SER A 119 -6.36 3.64 -5.07
CA SER A 119 -6.88 3.85 -6.41
C SER A 119 -5.76 3.91 -7.45
N SER A 120 -6.13 3.62 -8.69
CA SER A 120 -5.25 3.73 -9.85
C SER A 120 -6.04 4.30 -11.01
N GLU A 121 -5.51 5.33 -11.68
CA GLU A 121 -6.18 6.02 -12.81
C GLU A 121 -6.68 5.04 -13.88
N LYS A 122 -5.94 3.95 -14.11
CA LYS A 122 -6.36 2.85 -14.97
C LYS A 122 -5.86 1.48 -14.52
N ASN A 123 -6.64 0.43 -14.81
CA ASN A 123 -6.21 -0.97 -14.84
C ASN A 123 -5.71 -1.37 -16.25
N ALA A 124 -5.42 -2.66 -16.43
CA ALA A 124 -4.99 -3.21 -17.73
C ALA A 124 -6.03 -3.02 -18.86
N ALA A 125 -7.32 -2.89 -18.51
CA ALA A 125 -8.42 -2.61 -19.44
C ALA A 125 -8.65 -1.10 -19.67
N GLY A 126 -7.88 -0.22 -19.03
CA GLY A 126 -8.02 1.23 -19.18
C GLY A 126 -9.07 1.88 -18.28
N HIS A 127 -9.64 1.15 -17.31
CA HIS A 127 -10.67 1.65 -16.40
C HIS A 127 -10.07 2.14 -15.09
N HIS A 128 -10.57 3.27 -14.57
CA HIS A 128 -10.22 3.72 -13.22
C HIS A 128 -10.68 2.68 -12.19
N ILE A 129 -9.78 2.35 -11.25
CA ILE A 129 -10.04 1.37 -10.21
C ILE A 129 -9.83 1.95 -8.82
N MET A 130 -10.56 1.40 -7.87
CA MET A 130 -10.28 1.56 -6.45
C MET A 130 -10.29 0.21 -5.77
N TRP A 131 -9.55 0.07 -4.67
CA TRP A 131 -9.60 -1.11 -3.83
C TRP A 131 -9.63 -0.76 -2.35
N THR A 132 -10.16 -1.69 -1.56
CA THR A 132 -10.14 -1.64 -0.10
C THR A 132 -9.67 -2.97 0.44
N GLU A 133 -8.90 -2.94 1.54
CA GLU A 133 -8.33 -4.14 2.16
C GLU A 133 -8.51 -4.08 3.66
N THR A 134 -8.62 -5.25 4.27
CA THR A 134 -8.59 -5.41 5.73
C THR A 134 -7.61 -6.52 6.05
N LEU A 135 -6.60 -6.19 6.84
CA LEU A 135 -5.54 -7.10 7.25
C LEU A 135 -5.43 -7.12 8.77
N THR A 136 -5.02 -8.26 9.30
CA THR A 136 -4.70 -8.45 10.71
C THR A 136 -3.26 -8.88 10.87
N ARG A 137 -2.61 -8.41 11.92
CA ARG A 137 -1.25 -8.82 12.27
C ARG A 137 -1.21 -10.33 12.52
N ALA A 138 -0.25 -11.00 11.90
CA ALA A 138 0.03 -12.43 12.05
C ALA A 138 1.01 -12.71 13.20
#